data_AF-A0A1J7JA89-F1
#
_entry.id   AF-A0A1J7JA89-F1
#
_cell.length_a   1.000
_cell.length_b   1.000
_cell.length_c   1.000
_cell.angle_alpha   90.00
_cell.angle_beta   90.00
_cell.angle_gamma   90.00
#
_symmetry.space_group_name_H-M   'P 1'
#
loop_
_entity.id
_entity.type
_entity.pdbx_description
1 polymer ?
#
loop_
_entity_poly.entity_id
_entity_poly.type
_entity_poly.pdbx_seq_one_letter_code
_entity_poly.pdbx_strand_id
1 'polypeptide(L)'
;MNPSKLPLLLHALLETAAALSFVLTPAAQLPGASPEARLILRSYGGLLLSSSILCLGFFLRPGFDSAARLVAGSMAVYHFFPIGRACVRLRRGRAEGGRVLGGPAVHLVVHLVAVVGLGLSAVYGRDGL
;
A
#
# COMPACT_ATOMS: atom_id res chain seq x y z
N MET A 1 -14.12 8.04 -16.21
CA MET A 1 -13.06 8.09 -15.17
C MET A 1 -11.76 7.65 -15.82
N ASN A 2 -10.68 8.44 -15.75
CA ASN A 2 -9.41 8.08 -16.42
C ASN A 2 -8.85 6.77 -15.80
N PRO A 3 -8.70 5.68 -16.57
CA PRO A 3 -8.26 4.38 -16.04
C PRO A 3 -6.86 4.44 -15.42
N SER A 4 -6.01 5.38 -15.86
CA SER A 4 -4.67 5.62 -15.31
C SER A 4 -4.70 6.04 -13.83
N LYS A 5 -5.85 6.53 -13.33
CA LYS A 5 -6.03 6.94 -11.92
C LYS A 5 -6.45 5.79 -11.01
N LEU A 6 -6.99 4.71 -11.57
CA LEU A 6 -7.52 3.61 -10.78
C LEU A 6 -6.47 2.99 -9.83
N PRO A 7 -5.20 2.80 -10.24
CA PRO A 7 -4.17 2.29 -9.31
C PRO A 7 -3.90 3.20 -8.11
N LEU A 8 -4.02 4.53 -8.25
CA LEU A 8 -3.89 5.46 -7.12
C LEU A 8 -5.04 5.32 -6.13
N LEU A 9 -6.27 5.15 -6.62
CA LEU A 9 -7.43 4.88 -5.76
C LEU A 9 -7.28 3.55 -5.03
N LEU A 10 -6.89 2.50 -5.74
CA LEU A 10 -6.67 1.18 -5.15
C LEU A 10 -5.59 1.23 -4.07
N HIS A 11 -4.46 1.91 -4.32
CA HIS A 11 -3.44 2.14 -3.29
C HIS A 11 -4.04 2.84 -2.06
N ALA A 12 -4.75 3.96 -2.26
CA ALA A 12 -5.32 4.71 -1.15
C ALA A 12 -6.28 3.87 -0.30
N LEU A 13 -7.16 3.08 -0.92
CA LEU A 13 -8.11 2.23 -0.19
C LEU A 13 -7.42 1.11 0.59
N LEU A 14 -6.50 0.38 -0.07
CA LEU A 14 -5.77 -0.74 0.54
C LEU A 14 -4.90 -0.27 1.70
N GLU A 15 -4.12 0.79 1.49
CA GLU A 15 -3.19 1.29 2.48
C GLU A 15 -3.88 2.10 3.58
N THR A 16 -5.07 2.67 3.37
CA THR A 16 -5.85 3.26 4.47
C THR A 16 -6.25 2.21 5.50
N ALA A 17 -6.73 1.03 5.06
CA ALA A 17 -7.07 -0.05 5.98
C ALA A 17 -5.83 -0.55 6.75
N ALA A 18 -4.69 -0.68 6.08
CA ALA A 18 -3.43 -1.05 6.71
C ALA A 18 -2.95 0.02 7.70
N ALA A 19 -2.95 1.30 7.29
CA ALA A 19 -2.57 2.45 8.09
C ALA A 19 -3.36 2.50 9.41
N LEU A 20 -4.69 2.38 9.32
CA LEU A 20 -5.55 2.35 10.50
C LEU A 20 -5.20 1.20 11.43
N SER A 21 -4.87 0.01 10.89
CA SER A 21 -4.42 -1.11 11.73
C SER A 21 -3.09 -0.84 12.43
N PHE A 22 -2.13 -0.19 11.77
CA PHE A 22 -0.85 0.21 12.38
C PHE A 22 -1.03 1.28 13.47
N VAL A 23 -1.93 2.25 13.26
CA VAL A 23 -2.18 3.35 14.21
C VAL A 23 -2.99 2.87 15.42
N LEU A 24 -4.13 2.21 15.17
CA LEU A 24 -5.11 1.86 16.20
C LEU A 24 -4.78 0.54 16.89
N THR A 25 -4.16 -0.40 16.18
CA THR A 25 -3.93 -1.77 16.67
C THR A 25 -2.48 -2.26 16.46
N PRO A 26 -1.44 -1.51 16.90
CA PRO A 26 -0.04 -1.89 16.63
C PRO A 26 0.35 -3.26 17.21
N ALA A 27 -0.29 -3.70 18.30
CA ALA A 27 -0.05 -5.02 18.89
C ALA A 27 -0.51 -6.19 17.98
N ALA A 28 -1.49 -5.96 17.10
CA ALA A 28 -1.90 -6.95 16.10
C ALA A 28 -0.88 -7.06 14.95
N GLN A 29 -0.15 -5.97 14.67
CA GLN A 29 0.90 -5.94 13.64
C GLN A 29 2.20 -6.60 14.13
N LEU A 30 2.55 -6.40 15.40
CA LEU A 30 3.72 -7.02 16.02
C LEU A 30 3.38 -7.44 17.47
N PRO A 31 2.91 -8.68 17.69
CA PRO A 31 2.65 -9.21 19.02
C PRO A 31 3.93 -9.19 19.88
N GLY A 32 3.80 -8.76 21.15
CA GLY A 32 4.94 -8.66 22.06
C GLY A 32 5.87 -7.46 21.81
N ALA A 33 5.51 -6.53 20.92
CA ALA A 33 6.30 -5.31 20.69
C ALA A 33 6.46 -4.46 21.95
N SER A 34 7.68 -3.97 22.16
CA SER A 34 8.01 -2.96 23.18
C SER A 34 7.23 -1.65 22.96
N PRO A 35 7.11 -0.79 23.98
CA PRO A 35 6.47 0.52 23.83
C PRO A 35 7.05 1.35 22.67
N GLU A 36 8.37 1.36 22.50
CA GLU A 36 9.08 2.10 21.45
C GLU A 36 8.75 1.53 20.06
N ALA A 37 8.75 0.21 19.92
CA ALA A 37 8.34 -0.45 18.69
C ALA A 37 6.89 -0.11 18.31
N ARG A 38 5.98 0.00 19.30
CA ARG A 38 4.59 0.42 19.04
C ARG A 38 4.51 1.88 18.57
N LEU A 39 5.35 2.77 19.09
CA LEU A 39 5.43 4.15 18.59
C LEU A 39 5.89 4.18 17.13
N ILE A 40 6.92 3.42 16.77
CA ILE A 40 7.40 3.28 15.39
C ILE A 40 6.28 2.75 14.48
N LEU A 41 5.54 1.73 14.91
CA LEU A 41 4.41 1.19 14.14
C LEU A 41 3.32 2.24 13.90
N ARG A 42 3.01 3.08 14.90
CA ARG A 42 2.05 4.17 14.73
C ARG A 42 2.56 5.25 13.79
N SER A 43 3.82 5.65 13.90
CA SER A 43 4.45 6.59 12.96
C SER A 43 4.43 6.05 11.54
N TYR A 44 4.70 4.76 11.36
CA TYR A 44 4.59 4.08 10.06
C TYR A 44 3.14 4.10 9.54
N GLY A 45 2.15 3.82 10.40
CA GLY A 45 0.74 3.95 10.04
C GLY A 45 0.34 5.37 9.62
N GLY A 46 0.85 6.39 10.32
CA GLY A 46 0.66 7.80 9.93
C GLY A 46 1.26 8.13 8.57
N LEU A 47 2.44 7.59 8.26
CA LEU A 47 3.07 7.75 6.94
C LEU A 47 2.23 7.11 5.82
N LEU A 48 1.68 5.91 6.05
CA LEU A 48 0.77 5.26 5.09
C LEU A 48 -0.55 6.02 4.89
N LEU A 49 -1.08 6.60 5.96
CA LEU A 49 -2.27 7.44 5.84
C LEU A 49 -1.96 8.70 5.02
N SER A 50 -0.80 9.32 5.23
CA SER A 50 -0.34 10.47 4.45
C SER A 50 -0.19 10.14 2.96
N SER A 51 0.41 8.99 2.61
CA SER A 51 0.51 8.55 1.20
C SER A 51 -0.86 8.25 0.59
N SER A 52 -1.79 7.71 1.38
CA SER A 52 -3.16 7.44 0.95
C SER A 52 -3.92 8.74 0.64
N ILE A 53 -3.79 9.77 1.49
CA ILE A 53 -4.36 11.10 1.27
C ILE A 53 -3.77 11.74 0.00
N LEU A 54 -2.45 11.63 -0.19
CA LEU A 54 -1.78 12.11 -1.39
C LEU A 54 -2.35 11.45 -2.65
N CYS A 55 -2.47 10.12 -2.66
CA CYS A 55 -3.05 9.37 -3.78
C CYS A 55 -4.50 9.76 -4.05
N LEU A 56 -5.30 9.96 -3.00
CA LEU A 56 -6.69 10.42 -3.13
C LEU A 56 -6.76 11.83 -3.75
N GLY A 57 -5.88 12.73 -3.35
CA GLY A 57 -5.77 14.06 -3.96
C GLY A 57 -5.48 13.99 -5.46
N PHE A 58 -4.53 13.15 -5.88
CA PHE A 58 -4.21 12.94 -7.30
C PHE A 58 -5.32 12.21 -8.07
N PHE A 59 -6.09 11.36 -7.40
CA PHE A 59 -7.27 10.71 -7.98
C PHE A 59 -8.40 11.72 -8.23
N LEU A 60 -8.71 12.56 -7.24
CA LEU A 60 -9.83 13.51 -7.28
C LEU A 60 -9.55 14.74 -8.16
N ARG A 61 -8.30 15.19 -8.27
CA ARG A 61 -7.96 16.32 -9.14
C ARG A 61 -8.20 15.96 -10.62
N PRO A 62 -8.59 16.91 -11.50
CA PRO A 62 -8.62 16.68 -12.95
C PRO A 62 -7.23 16.36 -13.52
N GLY A 63 -7.17 15.61 -14.62
CA GLY A 63 -5.92 15.35 -15.32
C GLY A 63 -5.01 14.27 -14.71
N PHE A 64 -4.05 13.78 -15.47
CA PHE A 64 -3.03 12.79 -15.09
C PHE A 64 -1.69 13.16 -15.72
N ASP A 65 -1.09 14.21 -15.17
CA ASP A 65 0.17 14.78 -15.62
C ASP A 65 1.42 14.01 -15.13
N SER A 66 2.60 14.55 -15.45
CA SER A 66 3.89 14.02 -15.02
C SER A 66 4.04 13.90 -13.50
N ALA A 67 3.45 14.80 -12.70
CA ALA A 67 3.49 14.69 -11.25
C ALA A 67 2.68 13.48 -10.77
N ALA A 68 1.51 13.20 -11.37
CA ALA A 68 0.73 12.01 -11.06
C ALA A 68 1.52 10.72 -11.34
N ARG A 69 2.25 10.71 -12.46
CA ARG A 69 3.12 9.58 -12.85
C ARG A 69 4.26 9.37 -11.86
N LEU A 70 4.91 10.43 -11.39
CA LEU A 70 5.97 10.35 -10.38
C LEU A 70 5.44 9.84 -9.04
N VAL A 71 4.25 10.30 -8.63
CA VAL A 71 3.57 9.81 -7.42
C VAL A 71 3.22 8.33 -7.58
N ALA A 72 2.61 7.93 -8.71
CA ALA A 72 2.31 6.53 -8.98
C ALA A 72 3.59 5.65 -8.93
N GLY A 73 4.68 6.10 -9.56
CA GLY A 73 5.97 5.41 -9.52
C GLY A 73 6.52 5.27 -8.10
N SER A 74 6.44 6.33 -7.30
CA SER A 74 6.87 6.31 -5.89
C SER A 74 6.06 5.32 -5.06
N MET A 75 4.75 5.24 -5.28
CA MET A 75 3.88 4.26 -4.61
C MET A 75 4.14 2.83 -5.10
N ALA A 76 4.53 2.63 -6.36
CA ALA A 76 4.95 1.33 -6.86
C ALA A 76 6.19 0.83 -6.10
N VAL A 77 7.17 1.71 -5.84
CA VAL A 77 8.38 1.37 -5.07
C VAL A 77 8.02 0.89 -3.65
N TYR A 78 7.06 1.55 -3.00
CA TYR A 78 6.59 1.14 -1.68
C TYR A 78 6.11 -0.31 -1.64
N HIS A 79 5.46 -0.83 -2.69
CA HIS A 79 4.91 -2.17 -2.68
C HIS A 79 5.95 -3.30 -2.73
N PHE A 80 7.23 -3.04 -3.05
CA PHE A 80 8.28 -4.05 -2.92
C PHE A 80 8.50 -4.51 -1.46
N PHE A 81 8.31 -3.61 -0.48
CA PHE A 81 8.50 -3.93 0.93
C PHE A 81 7.46 -4.92 1.48
N PRO A 82 6.14 -4.71 1.33
CA PRO A 82 5.15 -5.69 1.76
C PRO A 82 5.17 -6.98 0.92
N ILE A 83 5.59 -6.94 -0.35
CA ILE A 83 5.88 -8.14 -1.16
C ILE A 83 7.00 -8.96 -0.49
N GLY A 84 8.14 -8.34 -0.17
CA GLY A 84 9.24 -9.00 0.52
C GLY A 84 8.79 -9.61 1.86
N ARG A 85 8.01 -8.86 2.64
CA ARG A 85 7.42 -9.34 3.90
C ARG A 85 6.52 -10.56 3.69
N ALA A 86 5.65 -10.55 2.67
CA ALA A 86 4.78 -11.67 2.35
C ALA A 86 5.58 -12.91 1.92
N CYS A 87 6.61 -12.74 1.08
CA CYS A 87 7.51 -13.81 0.66
C CYS A 87 8.24 -14.46 1.85
N VAL A 88 8.75 -13.66 2.79
CA VAL A 88 9.39 -14.19 4.01
C VAL A 88 8.40 -14.99 4.86
N ARG A 89 7.16 -14.52 5.00
CA ARG A 89 6.11 -15.24 5.76
C ARG A 89 5.73 -16.57 5.12
N LEU A 90 5.60 -16.61 3.80
CA LEU A 90 5.32 -17.84 3.03
C LEU A 90 6.46 -18.87 3.19
N ARG A 91 7.71 -18.43 3.04
CA ARG A 91 8.89 -19.31 3.18
C ARG A 91 9.04 -19.90 4.59
N ARG A 92 8.59 -19.18 5.62
CA ARG A 92 8.66 -19.63 7.03
C ARG A 92 7.48 -20.52 7.44
N GLY A 93 6.65 -20.99 6.51
CA GLY A 93 5.50 -21.84 6.81
C GLY A 93 4.40 -21.15 7.62
N ARG A 94 4.43 -19.81 7.77
CA ARG A 94 3.41 -19.04 8.50
C ARG A 94 2.20 -18.72 7.62
N ALA A 95 1.83 -19.65 6.74
CA ALA A 95 0.72 -19.51 5.80
C ALA A 95 -0.64 -19.48 6.53
N GLU A 96 -0.76 -20.15 7.67
CA GLU A 96 -2.02 -20.36 8.39
C GLU A 96 -2.32 -19.33 9.49
N GLY A 97 -1.39 -18.43 9.79
CA GLY A 97 -1.56 -17.37 10.79
C GLY A 97 -2.35 -16.18 10.25
N GLY A 98 -3.60 -16.41 9.84
CA GLY A 98 -4.53 -15.37 9.41
C GLY A 98 -5.16 -14.69 10.61
N ARG A 99 -4.91 -13.39 10.77
CA ARG A 99 -5.82 -12.44 11.42
C ARG A 99 -5.47 -11.05 10.89
N VAL A 100 -6.52 -10.36 10.43
CA VAL A 100 -6.54 -9.06 9.75
C VAL A 100 -6.24 -9.15 8.24
N LEU A 101 -7.30 -9.36 7.44
CA LEU A 101 -7.41 -9.12 5.98
C LEU A 101 -6.89 -10.17 4.98
N GLY A 102 -6.38 -11.32 5.42
CA GLY A 102 -6.07 -12.45 4.54
C GLY A 102 -4.75 -13.15 4.87
N GLY A 103 -4.50 -14.31 4.23
CA GLY A 103 -3.24 -15.04 4.39
C GLY A 103 -2.07 -14.37 3.64
N PRO A 104 -0.80 -14.72 3.94
CA PRO A 104 0.37 -14.15 3.27
C PRO A 104 0.34 -14.22 1.74
N ALA A 105 -0.31 -15.25 1.16
CA ALA A 105 -0.48 -15.39 -0.28
C ALA A 105 -1.40 -14.30 -0.87
N VAL A 106 -2.52 -14.00 -0.20
CA VAL A 106 -3.44 -12.94 -0.63
C VAL A 106 -2.75 -11.58 -0.59
N HIS A 107 -2.01 -11.30 0.50
CA HIS A 107 -1.22 -10.07 0.61
C HIS A 107 -0.20 -9.95 -0.54
N LEU A 108 0.50 -11.05 -0.88
CA LEU A 108 1.43 -11.07 -1.99
C LEU A 108 0.74 -10.70 -3.32
N VAL A 109 -0.38 -11.35 -3.64
CA VAL A 109 -1.12 -11.10 -4.88
C VAL A 109 -1.62 -9.65 -4.94
N VAL A 110 -2.22 -9.14 -3.86
CA VAL A 110 -2.73 -7.77 -3.79
C VAL A 110 -1.61 -6.75 -4.05
N HIS A 111 -0.45 -6.92 -3.41
CA HIS A 111 0.67 -6.00 -3.62
C HIS A 111 1.34 -6.17 -4.99
N LEU A 112 1.32 -7.37 -5.58
CA LEU A 112 1.76 -7.58 -6.97
C LEU A 112 0.86 -6.86 -7.98
N VAL A 113 -0.46 -6.93 -7.79
CA VAL A 113 -1.41 -6.19 -8.62
C VAL A 113 -1.21 -4.68 -8.46
N ALA A 114 -1.00 -4.22 -7.22
CA ALA A 114 -0.77 -2.81 -6.94
C ALA A 114 0.53 -2.29 -7.59
N VAL A 115 1.66 -3.00 -7.45
CA VAL A 115 2.93 -2.58 -8.05
C VAL A 115 2.86 -2.55 -9.57
N VAL A 116 2.21 -3.53 -10.20
CA VAL A 116 2.01 -3.56 -11.66
C VAL A 116 1.11 -2.41 -12.10
N GLY A 117 -0.05 -2.22 -11.46
CA GLY A 117 -0.97 -1.14 -11.82
C GLY A 117 -0.35 0.24 -11.68
N LEU A 118 0.30 0.52 -10.54
CA LEU A 118 0.98 1.78 -10.29
C LEU A 118 2.17 2.00 -11.24
N GLY A 119 2.93 0.93 -11.54
CA GLY A 119 4.02 0.97 -12.52
C GLY A 119 3.52 1.28 -13.93
N LEU A 120 2.42 0.66 -14.36
CA LEU A 120 1.79 0.95 -15.65
C LEU A 120 1.28 2.40 -15.71
N SER A 121 0.65 2.90 -14.64
CA SER A 121 0.27 4.30 -14.53
C SER A 121 1.48 5.24 -14.58
N ALA A 122 2.59 4.89 -13.94
CA ALA A 122 3.81 5.69 -13.98
C ALA A 122 4.42 5.77 -15.38
N VAL A 123 4.48 4.65 -16.10
CA VAL A 123 5.13 4.57 -17.42
C VAL A 123 4.22 5.10 -18.53
N TYR A 124 2.95 4.66 -18.56
CA TYR A 124 2.05 4.88 -19.69
C TYR A 124 0.89 5.84 -19.41
N GLY A 125 0.64 6.15 -18.13
CA GLY A 125 -0.48 6.98 -17.71
C GLY A 125 -0.44 8.36 -18.36
N ARG A 126 -1.58 8.76 -18.92
CA ARG A 126 -1.80 10.04 -19.60
C ARG A 126 -3.26 10.42 -19.50
N ASP A 127 -3.59 11.64 -19.85
CA ASP A 127 -4.97 12.04 -20.04
C ASP A 127 -5.57 11.45 -21.31
N GLY A 128 -6.81 10.96 -21.22
CA GLY A 128 -7.60 10.56 -22.40
C GLY A 128 -7.31 9.19 -23.01
N LEU A 129 -7.10 8.15 -22.20
CA LEU A 129 -7.55 6.80 -22.58
C LEU A 129 -9.03 6.63 -22.18
#